data_AF-A0A645DCX3-F1
#
_entry.id   AF-A0A645DCX3-F1
#
_cell.length_a   1.000
_cell.length_b   1.000
_cell.length_c   1.000
_cell.angle_alpha   90.00
_cell.angle_beta   90.00
_cell.angle_gamma   90.00
#
_symmetry.space_group_name_H-M   'P 1'
#
loop_
_entity.id
_entity.type
_entity.pdbx_description
1 polymer ?
#
loop_
_entity_poly.entity_id
_entity_poly.type
_entity_poly.pdbx_seq_one_letter_code
_entity_poly.pdbx_strand_id
1 'polypeptide(L)'
;MRAREGNKLLATSQNIACANGGSALGFMPVPDKLMNGEFLEQLGTFQKEGAKKTMEDMPRFEQNQYTGIALAPLSKLDFEPDVIVLESLPEQFMWLSLASIYKKGGRINFTSSISNGTCVDITVVPWIKQQLNVSLGCYGCRNATNIPDENLLAGFPGKQLEELVESLEKISTKAMPRTREKKAYNRLIGETI
;
A
#
# COMPACT_ATOMS: atom_id res chain seq x y z
N MET A 1 -12.43 -2.62 5.65
CA MET A 1 -11.82 -1.33 5.26
C MET A 1 -12.97 -0.38 5.00
N ARG A 2 -13.41 0.35 6.03
CA ARG A 2 -14.69 1.07 6.02
C ARG A 2 -14.85 2.06 4.86
N ALA A 3 -13.76 2.72 4.43
CA ALA A 3 -13.80 3.62 3.27
C ALA A 3 -14.18 2.87 1.98
N ARG A 4 -13.61 1.69 1.73
CA ARG A 4 -13.97 0.83 0.59
C ARG A 4 -15.45 0.43 0.61
N GLU A 5 -16.02 0.27 1.80
CA GLU A 5 -17.43 -0.09 2.02
C GLU A 5 -18.38 1.11 1.86
N GLY A 6 -17.91 2.26 1.37
CA GLY A 6 -18.77 3.39 1.02
C GLY A 6 -18.76 4.54 2.03
N ASN A 7 -18.00 4.45 3.12
CA ASN A 7 -17.97 5.46 4.19
C ASN A 7 -16.98 6.59 3.89
N LYS A 8 -17.33 7.83 4.24
CA LYS A 8 -16.36 8.94 4.38
C LYS A 8 -15.89 8.98 5.83
N LEU A 9 -14.58 9.04 6.06
CA LEU A 9 -13.94 8.92 7.37
C LEU A 9 -12.87 9.99 7.52
N LEU A 10 -12.62 10.40 8.76
CA LEU A 10 -11.49 11.24 9.12
C LEU A 10 -10.68 10.52 10.20
N ALA A 11 -9.45 10.13 9.88
CA ALA A 11 -8.51 9.62 10.85
C ALA A 11 -7.75 10.80 11.49
N THR A 12 -7.67 10.82 12.82
CA THR A 12 -7.00 11.89 13.60
C THR A 12 -6.21 11.25 14.75
N SER A 13 -5.47 12.07 15.49
CA SER A 13 -4.80 11.65 16.73
C SER A 13 -5.75 11.07 17.78
N GLN A 14 -7.05 11.40 17.74
CA GLN A 14 -8.02 10.95 18.74
C GLN A 14 -8.64 9.58 18.44
N ASN A 15 -8.60 9.11 17.20
CA ASN A 15 -9.31 7.90 16.80
C ASN A 15 -8.43 6.84 16.13
N ILE A 16 -7.14 7.10 15.95
CA ILE A 16 -6.21 6.11 15.45
C ILE A 16 -5.85 5.11 16.56
N ALA A 17 -6.23 3.85 16.36
CA ALA A 17 -6.04 2.80 17.37
C ALA A 17 -4.60 2.26 17.44
N CYS A 18 -3.89 2.24 16.31
CA CYS A 18 -2.55 1.68 16.23
C CYS A 18 -1.51 2.76 16.57
N ALA A 19 -0.82 2.65 17.70
CA ALA A 19 0.24 3.60 18.08
C ALA A 19 1.41 3.64 17.07
N ASN A 20 1.78 2.49 16.50
CA ASN A 20 2.80 2.44 15.45
C ASN A 20 2.34 3.22 14.19
N GLY A 21 1.08 3.04 13.78
CA GLY A 21 0.49 3.80 12.67
C GLY A 21 0.32 5.29 12.97
N GLY A 22 -0.21 5.65 14.14
CA GLY A 22 -0.40 7.05 14.55
C GLY A 22 0.92 7.82 14.62
N SER A 23 1.97 7.19 15.14
CA SER A 23 3.30 7.81 15.17
C SER A 23 3.95 7.94 13.79
N ALA A 24 3.74 6.98 12.89
CA ALA A 24 4.23 7.06 11.52
C ALA A 24 3.54 8.15 10.69
N LEU A 25 2.26 8.43 10.99
CA LEU A 25 1.47 9.49 10.36
C LEU A 25 1.68 10.88 11.00
N GLY A 26 2.56 10.99 12.00
CA GLY A 26 2.89 12.27 12.65
C GLY A 26 1.82 12.78 13.63
N PHE A 27 0.84 11.95 14.00
CA PHE A 27 -0.24 12.32 14.93
C PHE A 27 0.15 12.23 16.40
N MET A 28 1.23 11.52 16.71
CA MET A 28 1.78 11.40 18.06
C MET A 28 3.28 11.06 17.99
N PRO A 29 4.07 11.38 19.03
CA PRO A 29 5.46 10.92 19.12
C PRO A 29 5.56 9.39 19.05
N VAL A 30 6.68 8.89 18.53
CA VAL A 30 6.97 7.44 18.54
C VAL A 30 7.19 7.01 20.00
N PRO A 31 6.41 6.06 20.54
CA PRO A 31 6.61 5.59 21.91
C PRO A 31 7.99 4.94 22.11
N ASP A 32 8.62 5.15 23.27
CA ASP A 32 9.98 4.67 23.54
C ASP A 32 10.14 3.15 23.37
N LYS A 33 9.17 2.37 23.86
CA LYS A 33 9.15 0.90 23.72
C LYS A 33 8.98 0.44 22.27
N LEU A 34 8.34 1.24 21.43
CA LEU A 34 8.28 0.98 20.00
C LEU A 34 9.64 1.30 19.38
N MET A 35 10.16 2.51 19.61
CA MET A 35 11.42 2.99 19.03
C MET A 35 12.62 2.11 19.39
N ASN A 36 12.71 1.64 20.64
CA ASN A 36 13.80 0.78 21.11
C ASN A 36 13.62 -0.72 20.77
N GLY A 37 12.53 -1.08 20.09
CA GLY A 37 12.23 -2.43 19.63
C GLY A 37 11.60 -3.38 20.64
N GLU A 38 11.49 -3.02 21.92
CA GLU A 38 10.95 -3.89 23.00
C GLU A 38 9.52 -4.35 22.70
N PHE A 39 8.65 -3.46 22.22
CA PHE A 39 7.25 -3.79 21.95
C PHE A 39 7.11 -4.79 20.79
N LEU A 40 7.88 -4.61 19.71
CA LEU A 40 7.81 -5.50 18.54
C LEU A 40 8.42 -6.88 18.83
N GLU A 41 9.39 -6.95 19.75
CA GLU A 41 9.92 -8.19 20.30
C GLU A 41 8.90 -8.91 21.19
N GLN A 42 8.24 -8.19 22.09
CA GLN A 42 7.15 -8.75 22.91
C GLN A 42 5.99 -9.29 22.06
N LEU A 43 5.73 -8.67 20.91
CA LEU A 43 4.75 -9.16 19.94
C LEU A 43 5.24 -10.37 19.11
N GLY A 44 6.51 -10.75 19.21
CA GLY A 44 7.09 -11.86 18.47
C GLY A 44 7.33 -11.59 16.98
N THR A 45 7.27 -10.32 16.56
CA THR A 45 7.42 -9.94 15.14
C THR A 45 8.88 -9.74 14.72
N PHE A 46 9.77 -9.44 15.67
CA PHE A 46 11.19 -9.20 15.47
C PHE A 46 11.98 -9.58 16.73
N GLN A 47 13.29 -9.77 16.61
CA GLN A 47 14.20 -9.62 17.76
C GLN A 47 14.43 -8.12 18.04
N LYS A 48 14.74 -7.74 19.29
CA LYS A 48 14.85 -6.33 19.70
C LYS A 48 15.70 -5.44 18.80
N GLU A 49 16.91 -5.87 18.44
CA GLU A 49 17.80 -5.07 17.58
C GLU A 49 17.25 -4.91 16.15
N GLY A 50 16.65 -5.97 15.59
CA GLY A 50 15.98 -5.90 14.29
C GLY A 50 14.75 -5.00 14.32
N ALA A 51 13.99 -5.03 15.42
CA ALA A 51 12.87 -4.13 15.64
C ALA A 51 13.32 -2.67 15.72
N LYS A 52 14.34 -2.38 16.52
CA LYS A 52 14.90 -1.03 16.65
C LYS A 52 15.36 -0.49 15.29
N LYS A 53 16.15 -1.26 14.54
CA LYS A 53 16.58 -0.88 13.18
C LYS A 53 15.39 -0.61 12.25
N THR A 54 14.37 -1.48 12.30
CA THR A 54 13.13 -1.30 11.52
C THR A 54 12.44 0.03 11.85
N MET A 55 12.43 0.43 13.12
CA MET A 55 11.87 1.71 13.54
C MET A 55 12.75 2.89 13.14
N GLU A 56 14.08 2.76 13.16
CA GLU A 56 15.01 3.81 12.70
C GLU A 56 14.88 4.08 11.20
N ASP A 57 14.78 3.03 10.38
CA ASP A 57 14.71 3.12 8.91
C ASP A 57 13.32 3.56 8.38
N MET A 58 12.30 3.58 9.25
CA MET A 58 10.91 3.80 8.84
C MET A 58 10.65 5.23 8.36
N PRO A 59 10.13 5.41 7.13
CA PRO A 59 9.62 6.71 6.66
C PRO A 59 8.41 7.16 7.48
N ARG A 60 8.38 8.45 7.84
CA ARG A 60 7.29 9.05 8.63
C ARG A 60 6.94 10.43 8.09
N PHE A 61 5.73 10.87 8.35
CA PHE A 61 5.42 12.29 8.32
C PHE A 61 6.03 13.00 9.52
N GLU A 62 6.32 14.29 9.36
CA GLU A 62 6.80 15.11 10.45
C GLU A 62 5.70 15.25 11.52
N GLN A 63 6.12 15.38 12.78
CA GLN A 63 5.18 15.53 13.89
C GLN A 63 4.31 16.77 13.69
N ASN A 64 3.00 16.61 13.84
CA ASN A 64 1.99 17.67 13.67
C ASN A 64 1.96 18.31 12.27
N GLN A 65 2.57 17.68 11.25
CA GLN A 65 2.51 18.16 9.87
C GLN A 65 1.08 18.18 9.33
N TYR A 66 0.28 17.18 9.71
CA TYR A 66 -1.13 17.06 9.33
C TYR A 66 -1.99 16.84 10.57
N THR A 67 -3.18 17.44 10.59
CA THR A 67 -4.14 17.31 11.69
C THR A 67 -5.06 16.08 11.53
N GLY A 68 -5.14 15.52 10.33
CA GLY A 68 -5.93 14.34 10.03
C GLY A 68 -5.75 13.86 8.60
N ILE A 69 -6.28 12.67 8.31
CA ILE A 69 -6.32 12.07 6.98
C ILE A 69 -7.77 11.77 6.64
N ALA A 70 -8.27 12.38 5.57
CA ALA A 70 -9.60 12.10 5.04
C ALA A 70 -9.54 10.84 4.17
N LEU A 71 -10.50 9.92 4.37
CA LEU A 71 -10.62 8.70 3.57
C LEU A 71 -12.05 8.58 3.03
N ALA A 72 -12.17 8.26 1.75
CA ALA A 72 -13.46 8.01 1.11
C ALA A 72 -13.26 7.05 -0.08
N PRO A 73 -14.33 6.38 -0.55
CA PRO A 73 -14.30 5.73 -1.85
C PRO A 73 -13.99 6.76 -2.93
N LEU A 74 -13.12 6.39 -3.88
CA LEU A 74 -12.74 7.25 -5.01
C LEU A 74 -13.97 7.77 -5.79
N SER A 75 -14.99 6.93 -5.96
CA SER A 75 -16.24 7.29 -6.64
C SER A 75 -17.14 8.28 -5.87
N LYS A 76 -16.83 8.59 -4.62
CA LYS A 76 -17.59 9.52 -3.77
C LYS A 76 -16.77 10.74 -3.32
N LEU A 77 -15.57 10.91 -3.87
CA LEU A 77 -14.72 12.06 -3.56
C LEU A 77 -15.26 13.34 -4.21
N ASP A 78 -15.24 14.40 -3.44
CA ASP A 78 -15.54 15.79 -3.81
C ASP A 78 -14.28 16.67 -3.80
N PHE A 79 -13.10 16.05 -3.70
CA PHE A 79 -11.78 16.68 -3.72
C PHE A 79 -10.76 15.76 -4.41
N GLU A 80 -9.62 16.33 -4.83
CA GLU A 80 -8.51 15.56 -5.40
C GLU A 80 -7.76 14.79 -4.31
N PRO A 81 -7.62 13.45 -4.41
CA PRO A 81 -6.91 12.68 -3.40
C PRO A 81 -5.39 12.84 -3.53
N ASP A 82 -4.69 12.97 -2.41
CA ASP A 82 -3.22 12.96 -2.37
C ASP A 82 -2.65 11.58 -2.72
N VAL A 83 -3.25 10.53 -2.15
CA VAL A 83 -2.87 9.13 -2.33
C VAL A 83 -4.12 8.29 -2.57
N ILE A 84 -4.06 7.41 -3.57
CA ILE A 84 -5.10 6.41 -3.84
C ILE A 84 -4.59 5.06 -3.33
N VAL A 85 -5.43 4.38 -2.55
CA VAL A 85 -5.14 3.07 -1.97
C VAL A 85 -6.03 2.00 -2.60
N LEU A 86 -5.43 0.85 -2.92
CA LEU A 86 -6.12 -0.31 -3.47
C LEU A 86 -5.86 -1.56 -2.64
N GLU A 87 -6.84 -2.45 -2.63
CA GLU A 87 -6.75 -3.83 -2.14
C GLU A 87 -7.24 -4.74 -3.26
N SER A 88 -6.38 -5.67 -3.67
CA SER A 88 -6.60 -6.43 -4.90
C SER A 88 -5.73 -7.69 -4.95
N LEU A 89 -5.99 -8.55 -5.92
CA LEU A 89 -5.19 -9.75 -6.18
C LEU A 89 -3.82 -9.39 -6.78
N PRO A 90 -2.79 -10.23 -6.58
CA PRO A 90 -1.44 -10.00 -7.10
C PRO A 90 -1.39 -9.73 -8.61
N GLU A 91 -2.21 -10.41 -9.42
CA GLU A 91 -2.25 -10.19 -10.87
C GLU A 91 -2.67 -8.76 -11.22
N GLN A 92 -3.63 -8.18 -10.50
CA GLN A 92 -4.11 -6.83 -10.75
C GLN A 92 -3.01 -5.80 -10.45
N PHE A 93 -2.20 -6.04 -9.40
CA PHE A 93 -1.03 -5.20 -9.12
C PHE A 93 0.14 -5.43 -10.06
N MET A 94 0.31 -6.61 -10.64
CA MET A 94 1.25 -6.80 -11.75
C MET A 94 0.88 -5.87 -12.91
N TRP A 95 -0.40 -5.79 -13.28
CA TRP A 95 -0.87 -4.89 -14.35
C TRP A 95 -0.76 -3.41 -13.97
N LEU A 96 -1.15 -3.03 -12.75
CA LEU A 96 -0.98 -1.66 -12.24
C LEU A 96 0.49 -1.22 -12.24
N SER A 97 1.39 -2.13 -11.84
CA SER A 97 2.82 -1.89 -11.83
C SER A 97 3.34 -1.69 -13.25
N LEU A 98 2.96 -2.56 -14.19
CA LEU A 98 3.31 -2.39 -15.60
C LEU A 98 2.77 -1.06 -16.16
N ALA A 99 1.53 -0.69 -15.80
CA ALA A 99 0.93 0.58 -16.20
C ALA A 99 1.75 1.79 -15.70
N SER A 100 2.25 1.73 -14.46
CA SER A 100 3.05 2.83 -13.86
C SER A 100 4.36 3.13 -14.57
N ILE A 101 4.84 2.21 -15.40
CA ILE A 101 6.03 2.36 -16.23
C ILE A 101 5.73 2.21 -17.72
N TYR A 102 4.46 2.17 -18.13
CA TYR A 102 4.08 1.85 -19.51
C TYR A 102 4.66 2.84 -20.52
N LYS A 103 4.59 4.14 -20.21
CA LYS A 103 5.12 5.21 -21.09
C LYS A 103 6.64 5.38 -20.98
N LYS A 104 7.18 5.34 -19.76
CA LYS A 104 8.58 5.68 -19.45
C LYS A 104 9.55 4.49 -19.39
N GLY A 105 9.05 3.26 -19.29
CA GLY A 105 9.84 2.07 -19.03
C GLY A 105 10.58 2.10 -17.69
N GLY A 106 11.62 1.25 -17.56
CA GLY A 106 12.50 1.23 -16.39
C GLY A 106 12.14 0.17 -15.34
N ARG A 107 12.74 0.30 -14.15
CA ARG A 107 12.53 -0.60 -13.01
C ARG A 107 11.74 0.09 -11.90
N ILE A 108 10.89 -0.69 -11.25
CA ILE A 108 10.10 -0.25 -10.09
C ILE A 108 10.77 -0.79 -8.83
N ASN A 109 10.86 0.05 -7.80
CA ASN A 109 11.37 -0.34 -6.49
C ASN A 109 10.23 -0.26 -5.48
N PHE A 110 9.74 -1.43 -5.05
CA PHE A 110 8.86 -1.51 -3.90
C PHE A 110 9.68 -1.59 -2.62
N THR A 111 9.19 -0.97 -1.56
CA THR A 111 9.85 -0.96 -0.25
C THR A 111 8.84 -1.26 0.84
N SER A 112 9.25 -2.09 1.80
CA SER A 112 8.41 -2.48 2.92
C SER A 112 9.30 -3.02 4.04
N SER A 113 8.93 -2.71 5.27
CA SER A 113 9.43 -3.41 6.46
C SER A 113 8.47 -4.46 6.99
N ILE A 114 7.32 -4.65 6.34
CA ILE A 114 6.19 -5.51 6.76
C ILE A 114 5.55 -5.09 8.10
N SER A 115 6.23 -4.33 8.95
CA SER A 115 5.69 -3.84 10.23
C SER A 115 4.60 -2.78 10.04
N ASN A 116 4.67 -1.98 8.95
CA ASN A 116 3.83 -0.81 8.72
C ASN A 116 3.20 -0.79 7.31
N GLY A 117 2.35 -1.76 6.99
CA GLY A 117 1.76 -1.91 5.67
C GLY A 117 0.86 -0.74 5.25
N THR A 118 -0.28 -0.56 5.93
CA THR A 118 -1.27 0.45 5.50
C THR A 118 -0.82 1.89 5.77
N CYS A 119 -0.29 2.14 6.97
CA CYS A 119 0.09 3.50 7.37
C CYS A 119 1.36 3.99 6.68
N VAL A 120 2.35 3.13 6.42
CA VAL A 120 3.63 3.56 5.81
C VAL A 120 3.72 3.12 4.37
N ASP A 121 3.73 1.82 4.10
CA ASP A 121 4.04 1.31 2.76
C ASP A 121 3.08 1.82 1.69
N ILE A 122 1.78 1.98 1.98
CA ILE A 122 0.79 2.43 0.99
C ILE A 122 0.29 3.86 1.19
N THR A 123 0.68 4.54 2.27
CA THR A 123 0.26 5.94 2.53
C THR A 123 1.46 6.89 2.54
N VAL A 124 2.34 6.77 3.54
CA VAL A 124 3.51 7.67 3.70
C VAL A 124 4.50 7.52 2.56
N VAL A 125 4.86 6.29 2.18
CA VAL A 125 5.85 6.04 1.12
C VAL A 125 5.38 6.59 -0.22
N PRO A 126 4.16 6.30 -0.71
CA PRO A 126 3.67 6.88 -1.96
C PRO A 126 3.59 8.40 -1.92
N TRP A 127 3.20 8.99 -0.78
CA TRP A 127 3.16 10.44 -0.63
C TRP A 127 4.55 11.07 -0.70
N ILE A 128 5.52 10.58 0.07
CA ILE A 128 6.87 11.17 0.12
C ILE A 128 7.63 10.92 -1.18
N LYS A 129 7.57 9.70 -1.72
CA LYS A 129 8.35 9.29 -2.89
C LYS A 129 7.67 9.64 -4.21
N GLN A 130 6.38 9.99 -4.18
CA GLN A 130 5.57 10.27 -5.36
C GLN A 130 5.60 9.12 -6.38
N GLN A 131 5.56 7.88 -5.88
CA GLN A 131 5.66 6.64 -6.66
C GLN A 131 4.69 5.58 -6.14
N LEU A 132 4.26 4.68 -7.03
CA LEU A 132 3.52 3.47 -6.66
C LEU A 132 4.34 2.61 -5.70
N ASN A 133 3.71 2.11 -4.64
CA ASN A 133 4.27 1.07 -3.78
C ASN A 133 3.25 -0.04 -3.53
N VAL A 134 3.71 -1.29 -3.53
CA VAL A 134 2.91 -2.49 -3.26
C VAL A 134 3.39 -3.10 -1.94
N SER A 135 2.45 -3.49 -1.10
CA SER A 135 2.70 -4.07 0.22
C SER A 135 1.93 -5.37 0.40
N LEU A 136 2.53 -6.28 1.16
CA LEU A 136 1.85 -7.48 1.66
C LEU A 136 0.88 -7.16 2.81
N GLY A 137 0.85 -5.91 3.28
CA GLY A 137 0.19 -5.54 4.53
C GLY A 137 1.05 -5.90 5.74
N CYS A 138 0.75 -5.28 6.88
CA CYS A 138 1.33 -5.68 8.15
C CYS A 138 0.44 -6.66 8.90
N TYR A 139 1.03 -7.39 9.84
CA TYR A 139 0.29 -8.27 10.74
C TYR A 139 -0.89 -7.52 11.41
N GLY A 140 -0.67 -6.26 11.80
CA GLY A 140 -1.69 -5.44 12.45
C GLY A 140 -2.88 -5.14 11.53
N CYS A 141 -2.65 -4.77 10.27
CA CYS A 141 -3.76 -4.50 9.35
C CYS A 141 -4.49 -5.79 8.97
N ARG A 142 -3.78 -6.91 8.78
CA ARG A 142 -4.41 -8.21 8.52
C ARG A 142 -5.25 -8.70 9.69
N ASN A 143 -4.81 -8.45 10.93
CA ASN A 143 -5.55 -8.79 12.13
C ASN A 143 -6.76 -7.86 12.39
N ALA A 144 -6.64 -6.57 12.07
CA ALA A 144 -7.63 -5.56 12.44
C ALA A 144 -8.63 -5.20 11.34
N THR A 145 -8.61 -5.89 10.19
CA THR A 145 -9.46 -5.58 9.03
C THR A 145 -9.99 -6.83 8.36
N ASN A 146 -10.87 -6.63 7.36
CA ASN A 146 -11.43 -7.66 6.50
C ASN A 146 -10.69 -7.78 5.15
N ILE A 147 -9.38 -7.52 5.14
CA ILE A 147 -8.55 -7.76 3.95
C ILE A 147 -8.46 -9.29 3.74
N PRO A 148 -8.87 -9.83 2.57
CA PRO A 148 -8.70 -11.24 2.25
C PRO A 148 -7.24 -11.67 2.24
N ASP A 149 -6.97 -12.94 2.55
CA ASP A 149 -5.61 -13.46 2.68
C ASP A 149 -4.83 -13.38 1.37
N GLU A 150 -5.51 -13.66 0.26
CA GLU A 150 -4.98 -13.62 -1.10
C GLU A 150 -4.76 -12.20 -1.63
N ASN A 151 -5.31 -11.18 -0.95
CA ASN A 151 -5.18 -9.80 -1.37
C ASN A 151 -3.89 -9.16 -0.86
N LEU A 152 -3.37 -8.28 -1.71
CA LEU A 152 -2.27 -7.37 -1.40
C LEU A 152 -2.84 -5.96 -1.23
N LEU A 153 -1.98 -5.02 -0.83
CA LEU A 153 -2.29 -3.59 -0.81
C LEU A 153 -1.37 -2.81 -1.75
N ALA A 154 -1.86 -1.73 -2.32
CA ALA A 154 -1.05 -0.79 -3.08
C ALA A 154 -1.47 0.66 -2.80
N GLY A 155 -0.51 1.57 -2.92
CA GLY A 155 -0.75 3.01 -2.84
C GLY A 155 0.02 3.76 -3.91
N PHE A 156 -0.59 4.78 -4.51
CA PHE A 156 0.07 5.66 -5.47
C PHE A 156 -0.45 7.10 -5.38
N PRO A 157 0.32 8.12 -5.83
CA PRO A 157 -0.11 9.52 -5.79
C PRO A 157 -1.36 9.75 -6.65
N GLY A 158 -2.38 10.43 -6.11
CA GLY A 158 -3.66 10.57 -6.82
C GLY A 158 -3.54 11.25 -8.19
N LYS A 159 -2.60 12.19 -8.35
CA LYS A 159 -2.27 12.81 -9.65
C LYS A 159 -1.84 11.83 -10.76
N GLN A 160 -1.49 10.58 -10.43
CA GLN A 160 -1.12 9.55 -11.40
C GLN A 160 -2.33 8.73 -11.90
N LEU A 161 -3.53 8.97 -11.36
CA LEU A 161 -4.72 8.17 -11.67
C LEU A 161 -5.03 8.12 -13.17
N GLU A 162 -5.12 9.28 -13.82
CA GLU A 162 -5.48 9.38 -15.23
C GLU A 162 -4.48 8.63 -16.12
N GLU A 163 -3.18 8.88 -15.94
CA GLU A 163 -2.13 8.20 -16.72
C GLU A 163 -2.13 6.68 -16.51
N LEU A 164 -2.37 6.22 -15.28
CA LEU A 164 -2.45 4.80 -14.95
C LEU A 164 -3.67 4.15 -15.63
N VAL A 165 -4.83 4.81 -15.61
CA VAL A 165 -6.05 4.31 -16.27
C VAL A 165 -5.83 4.20 -17.79
N GLU A 166 -5.33 5.26 -18.44
CA GLU A 166 -5.02 5.23 -19.87
C GLU A 166 -4.06 4.08 -20.24
N SER A 167 -3.05 3.86 -19.40
CA SER A 167 -2.04 2.81 -19.62
C SER A 167 -2.64 1.41 -19.42
N LEU A 168 -3.48 1.24 -18.40
CA LEU A 168 -4.22 0.00 -18.15
C LEU A 168 -5.17 -0.33 -19.29
N GLU A 169 -5.89 0.67 -19.82
CA GLU A 169 -6.77 0.50 -20.99
C GLU A 169 -5.97 -0.03 -22.18
N LYS A 170 -4.82 0.57 -22.50
CA LYS A 170 -3.96 0.10 -23.60
C LYS A 170 -3.45 -1.32 -23.35
N ILE A 171 -2.98 -1.63 -22.14
CA ILE A 171 -2.51 -2.97 -21.75
C ILE A 171 -3.65 -4.01 -21.89
N SER A 172 -4.88 -3.62 -21.54
CA SER A 172 -6.07 -4.48 -21.58
C SER A 172 -6.43 -4.94 -22.99
N THR A 173 -6.07 -4.17 -24.03
CA THR A 173 -6.39 -4.54 -25.42
C THR A 173 -5.55 -5.70 -25.97
N LYS A 174 -4.37 -5.99 -25.37
CA LYS A 174 -3.42 -6.94 -25.97
C LYS A 174 -2.67 -7.81 -24.96
N ALA A 175 -1.86 -7.21 -24.10
CA ALA A 175 -0.98 -7.96 -23.21
C ALA A 175 -1.79 -8.74 -22.16
N MET A 176 -2.81 -8.11 -21.58
CA MET A 176 -3.64 -8.72 -20.54
C MET A 176 -4.40 -9.96 -21.02
N PRO A 177 -5.23 -9.92 -22.09
CA PRO A 177 -5.94 -11.11 -22.57
C PRO A 177 -4.97 -12.22 -22.99
N ARG A 178 -3.90 -11.88 -23.72
CA ARG A 178 -2.89 -12.87 -24.14
C ARG A 178 -2.23 -13.60 -22.96
N THR A 179 -1.95 -12.89 -21.86
CA THR A 179 -1.38 -13.51 -20.66
C THR A 179 -2.39 -14.43 -19.96
N ARG A 180 -3.67 -14.02 -19.91
CA ARG A 180 -4.75 -14.81 -19.31
C ARG A 180 -5.12 -16.05 -20.13
N GLU A 181 -4.96 -16.01 -21.46
CA GLU A 181 -5.15 -17.18 -22.34
C GLU A 181 -4.16 -18.32 -22.08
N LYS A 182 -3.02 -18.04 -21.42
CA LYS A 182 -1.99 -19.05 -21.09
C LYS A 182 -1.48 -19.87 -22.30
N LYS A 183 -1.59 -19.36 -23.54
CA LYS A 183 -1.13 -20.04 -24.77
C LYS A 183 0.31 -20.56 -24.69
N ALA A 184 1.22 -19.81 -24.07
CA ALA A 184 2.61 -20.25 -23.89
C ALA A 184 2.73 -21.45 -22.94
N TYR A 185 1.96 -21.45 -21.85
CA TYR A 185 1.91 -22.57 -20.91
C TYR A 185 1.28 -23.81 -21.55
N ASN A 186 0.16 -23.66 -22.26
CA ASN A 186 -0.52 -24.79 -22.92
C ASN A 186 0.39 -25.46 -23.96
N ARG A 187 1.18 -24.68 -24.71
CA ARG A 187 2.23 -25.21 -25.61
C ARG A 187 3.31 -26.00 -24.89
N LEU A 188 3.68 -25.61 -23.66
CA LEU A 188 4.71 -26.31 -22.88
C LEU A 188 4.22 -27.66 -22.34
N ILE A 189 2.94 -27.77 -21.98
CA ILE A 189 2.37 -29.00 -21.43
C ILE A 189 1.82 -29.96 -22.50
N GLY A 190 2.02 -29.66 -23.79
CA GLY A 190 1.62 -30.52 -24.90
C GLY A 190 0.12 -30.55 -25.18
N GLU A 191 -0.68 -29.76 -24.46
CA GLU A 191 -2.08 -29.50 -24.77
C GLU A 191 -2.13 -28.57 -26.00
N THR A 192 -2.02 -29.22 -27.16
CA THR A 192 -2.26 -28.59 -28.46
C THR A 192 -3.77 -28.42 -28.58
N ILE A 193 -4.27 -27.18 -28.45
CA ILE A 193 -5.58 -26.82 -28.99
C ILE A 193 -5.46 -26.77 -30.51
#